data_AF-A0A3D0LS75-F1
#
_entry.id   AF-A0A3D0LS75-F1
#
_cell.length_a   1.000
_cell.length_b   1.000
_cell.length_c   1.000
_cell.angle_alpha   90.00
_cell.angle_beta   90.00
_cell.angle_gamma   90.00
#
_symmetry.space_group_name_H-M   'P 1'
#
loop_
_entity.id
_entity.type
_entity.pdbx_description
1 polymer ?
#
loop_
_entity_poly.entity_id
_entity_poly.type
_entity_poly.pdbx_seq_one_letter_code
_entity_poly.pdbx_strand_id
1 'polypeptide(L)'
;MFQVMRTGWSRAQVESFIQAIKAATDHSGDDINIYRGQVVAARFGAIPQRAEDAAVRRVFRTGGALKLDKGGSVRHLFPLKAQTVCLRCHRNARAGDVLGVIEVHQDLRPFLQRSKAHFLFSLLLIAPLPFLIALLATMLVNRRIERSISILESHVERVNKVADLRRMELQEIDLGFDELNRVFPKIRLLVLKLKGVAVDKELLEFEIRLLEKFVITSEVVRDWREYVGRLLVDINQVMNAYTLFSIFKVDEE
;
A
#
# COMPACT_ATOMS: atom_id res chain seq x y z
N MET A 1 31.40 30.00 34.31
CA MET A 1 31.76 30.17 35.75
C MET A 1 33.26 30.18 36.00
N PHE A 2 34.01 29.14 35.64
CA PHE A 2 35.45 29.01 35.92
C PHE A 2 36.34 30.14 35.34
N GLN A 3 36.18 30.45 34.05
CA GLN A 3 36.98 31.49 33.36
C GLN A 3 36.80 32.87 33.99
N VAL A 4 35.59 33.11 34.47
CA VAL A 4 35.14 34.38 35.05
C VAL A 4 35.75 34.56 36.45
N MET A 5 35.64 33.55 37.31
CA MET A 5 36.19 33.57 38.68
C MET A 5 37.72 33.71 38.73
N ARG A 6 38.45 33.22 37.70
CA ARG A 6 39.91 33.34 37.61
C ARG A 6 40.40 34.80 37.57
N THR A 7 39.54 35.73 37.17
CA THR A 7 39.87 37.16 37.06
C THR A 7 39.61 37.96 38.34
N GLY A 8 39.18 37.31 39.45
CA GLY A 8 39.07 37.95 40.76
C GLY A 8 37.78 38.73 41.00
N TRP A 9 36.66 38.26 40.44
CA TRP A 9 35.38 38.95 40.50
C TRP A 9 34.85 39.19 41.91
N SER A 10 34.22 40.36 42.11
CA SER A 10 33.50 40.69 43.32
C SER A 10 32.15 39.94 43.39
N ARG A 11 31.57 39.87 44.58
CA ARG A 11 30.26 39.24 44.81
C ARG A 11 29.18 39.80 43.89
N ALA A 12 29.13 41.12 43.72
CA ALA A 12 28.13 41.79 42.89
C ALA A 12 28.23 41.38 41.41
N GLN A 13 29.45 41.20 40.89
CA GLN A 13 29.68 40.77 39.51
C GLN A 13 29.24 39.31 39.28
N VAL A 14 29.41 38.44 40.29
CA VAL A 14 28.95 37.05 40.20
C VAL A 14 27.42 36.99 40.25
N GLU A 15 26.79 37.77 41.13
CA GLU A 15 25.33 37.82 41.25
C GLU A 15 24.69 38.35 39.95
N SER A 16 25.24 39.42 39.35
CA SER A 16 24.73 39.96 38.08
C SER A 16 24.89 38.97 36.92
N PHE A 17 25.98 38.21 36.86
CA PHE A 17 26.17 37.17 35.85
C PHE A 17 25.19 36.01 35.99
N ILE A 18 24.91 35.57 37.22
CA ILE A 18 23.90 34.53 37.46
C ILE A 18 22.52 35.02 37.02
N GLN A 19 22.17 36.28 37.35
CA GLN A 19 20.90 36.88 36.91
C GLN A 19 20.82 37.01 35.38
N ALA A 20 21.90 37.42 34.72
CA ALA A 20 21.96 37.53 33.27
C ALA A 20 21.79 36.17 32.58
N ILE A 21 22.40 35.11 33.12
CA ILE A 21 22.19 33.75 32.59
C ILE A 21 20.73 33.33 32.75
N LYS A 22 20.15 33.51 33.95
CA LYS A 22 18.75 33.15 34.21
C LYS A 22 17.80 33.86 33.24
N ALA A 23 17.95 35.17 33.10
CA ALA A 23 17.14 35.97 32.17
C ALA A 23 17.32 35.53 30.71
N ALA A 24 18.53 35.14 30.29
CA ALA A 24 18.77 34.66 28.94
C ALA A 24 18.12 33.29 28.67
N THR A 25 18.00 32.44 29.70
CA THR A 25 17.42 31.09 29.57
C THR A 25 15.90 31.03 29.78
N ASP A 26 15.28 32.05 30.38
CA ASP A 26 13.85 32.11 30.69
C ASP A 26 12.93 31.82 29.48
N HIS A 27 13.35 32.21 28.26
CA HIS A 27 12.56 31.99 27.03
C HIS A 27 12.81 30.63 26.35
N SER A 28 13.84 29.90 26.77
CA SER A 28 14.28 28.64 26.13
C SER A 28 13.69 27.39 26.78
N GLY A 29 13.01 27.52 27.92
CA GLY A 29 12.50 26.37 28.69
C GLY A 29 13.56 25.68 29.55
N ASP A 30 14.76 26.27 29.63
CA ASP A 30 15.87 25.83 30.48
C ASP A 30 15.90 26.67 31.77
N ASP A 31 15.86 26.03 32.93
CA ASP A 31 16.05 26.66 34.24
C ASP A 31 17.42 26.25 34.81
N ILE A 32 18.31 27.25 34.96
CA ILE A 32 19.65 27.05 35.50
C ILE A 32 19.69 27.56 36.95
N ASN A 33 19.94 26.65 37.89
CA ASN A 33 20.12 26.98 39.30
C ASN A 33 21.53 26.60 39.77
N ILE A 34 22.12 27.43 40.61
CA ILE A 34 23.48 27.21 41.13
C ILE A 34 23.39 27.17 42.66
N TYR A 35 23.77 26.04 43.24
CA TYR A 35 23.80 25.82 44.68
C TYR A 35 25.23 26.04 45.19
N ARG A 36 25.38 26.89 46.20
CA ARG A 36 26.65 27.11 46.88
C ARG A 36 26.91 25.99 47.88
N GLY A 37 28.09 25.38 47.80
CA GLY A 37 28.51 24.36 48.77
C GLY A 37 28.92 24.95 50.11
N GLN A 38 28.85 24.13 51.16
CA GLN A 38 29.18 24.54 52.53
C GLN A 38 30.61 25.07 52.67
N VAL A 39 31.57 24.50 51.94
CA VAL A 39 32.98 24.96 51.94
C VAL A 39 33.09 26.42 51.47
N VAL A 40 32.29 26.81 50.47
CA VAL A 40 32.27 28.20 49.97
C VAL A 40 31.51 29.10 50.95
N ALA A 41 30.39 28.62 51.50
CA ALA A 41 29.59 29.36 52.46
C ALA A 41 30.35 29.68 53.75
N ALA A 42 31.20 28.77 54.23
CA ALA A 42 32.02 28.96 55.43
C ALA A 42 33.01 30.13 55.32
N ARG A 43 33.45 30.47 54.09
CA ARG A 43 34.43 31.54 53.85
C ARG A 43 33.81 32.84 53.36
N PHE A 44 32.77 32.76 52.53
CA PHE A 44 32.18 33.91 51.83
C PHE A 44 30.73 34.19 52.24
N GLY A 45 30.25 33.51 53.29
CA GLY A 45 28.88 33.61 53.80
C GLY A 45 27.87 32.80 53.00
N ALA A 46 26.73 32.54 53.64
CA ALA A 46 25.57 31.95 52.98
C ALA A 46 24.91 32.96 52.03
N ILE A 47 24.27 32.46 50.97
CA ILE A 47 23.42 33.24 50.08
C ILE A 47 22.00 32.69 50.13
N PRO A 48 20.98 33.54 49.89
CA PRO A 48 19.65 33.05 49.60
C PRO A 48 19.72 32.13 48.37
N GLN A 49 19.46 30.84 48.58
CA GLN A 49 19.43 29.83 47.53
C GLN A 49 18.21 28.92 47.73
N ARG A 50 17.74 28.29 46.65
CA ARG A 50 16.63 27.34 46.71
C ARG A 50 16.98 26.19 47.65
N ALA A 51 15.96 25.66 48.34
CA ALA A 51 16.15 24.52 49.24
C ALA A 51 16.72 23.33 48.47
N GLU A 52 17.80 22.75 49.01
CA GLU A 52 18.44 21.58 48.43
C GLU A 52 17.53 20.36 48.57
N ASP A 53 17.29 19.66 47.46
CA ASP A 53 16.57 18.40 47.47
C ASP A 53 17.51 17.20 47.64
N ALA A 54 16.96 15.99 47.67
CA ALA A 54 17.74 14.78 47.86
C ALA A 54 18.76 14.54 46.72
N ALA A 55 18.47 15.01 45.51
CA ALA A 55 19.34 14.84 44.35
C ALA A 55 20.55 15.78 44.42
N VAL A 56 20.34 17.06 44.77
CA VAL A 56 21.40 18.04 45.00
C VAL A 56 22.31 17.60 46.15
N ARG A 57 21.73 17.18 47.28
CA ARG A 57 22.52 16.66 48.42
C ARG A 57 23.36 15.44 48.06
N ARG A 58 22.82 14.54 47.21
CA ARG A 58 23.57 13.37 46.72
C ARG A 58 24.77 13.79 45.89
N VAL A 59 24.62 14.79 45.01
CA VAL A 59 25.72 15.29 44.18
C VAL A 59 26.78 15.99 45.01
N PHE A 60 26.40 16.78 46.03
CA PHE A 60 27.35 17.35 46.99
C PHE A 60 28.17 16.29 47.72
N ARG A 61 27.54 15.19 48.15
CA ARG A 61 28.21 14.11 48.89
C ARG A 61 29.08 13.22 48.01
N THR A 62 28.60 12.85 46.83
CA THR A 62 29.27 11.89 45.95
C THR A 62 30.28 12.55 45.02
N GLY A 63 30.11 13.84 44.72
CA GLY A 63 30.85 14.51 43.65
C GLY A 63 30.60 13.91 42.26
N GLY A 64 29.58 13.06 42.09
CA GLY A 64 29.21 12.49 40.79
C GLY A 64 28.17 13.37 40.09
N ALA A 65 28.29 13.55 38.78
CA ALA A 65 27.21 14.14 37.99
C ALA A 65 25.98 13.23 38.02
N LEU A 66 24.79 13.82 38.14
CA LEU A 66 23.52 13.08 38.17
C LEU A 66 22.61 13.60 37.06
N LYS A 67 22.08 12.67 36.27
CA LYS A 67 21.04 12.94 35.27
C LYS A 67 19.76 12.26 35.72
N LEU A 68 18.67 13.01 35.77
CA LEU A 68 17.33 12.50 36.07
C LEU A 68 16.44 12.82 34.87
N ASP A 69 15.81 11.78 34.32
CA ASP A 69 14.83 11.91 33.25
C ASP A 69 13.44 11.62 33.85
N LYS A 70 12.52 12.57 33.74
CA LYS A 70 11.13 12.41 34.19
C LYS A 70 10.18 12.96 33.13
N GLY A 71 9.62 12.07 32.32
CA GLY A 71 8.38 12.33 31.57
C GLY A 71 8.45 13.53 30.61
N GLY A 72 9.60 13.73 29.96
CA GLY A 72 9.81 14.85 29.05
C GLY A 72 10.43 16.10 29.69
N SER A 73 10.85 16.03 30.96
CA SER A 73 11.82 16.95 31.50
C SER A 73 13.12 16.24 31.87
N VAL A 74 14.24 16.88 31.54
CA VAL A 74 15.57 16.36 31.81
C VAL A 74 16.26 17.28 32.80
N ARG A 75 16.68 16.72 33.93
CA ARG A 75 17.36 17.45 34.98
C ARG A 75 18.80 16.94 35.10
N HIS A 76 19.74 17.84 34.87
CA HIS A 76 21.16 17.60 34.97
C HIS A 76 21.75 18.32 36.19
N LEU A 77 22.50 17.61 37.01
CA LEU A 77 23.18 18.14 38.19
C LEU A 77 24.68 17.90 38.04
N PHE A 78 25.43 18.99 37.92
CA PHE A 78 26.88 18.97 37.73
C PHE A 78 27.60 19.48 38.98
N PRO A 79 28.47 18.64 39.61
CA PRO A 79 29.28 19.08 40.73
C PRO A 79 30.45 19.94 40.25
N LEU A 80 30.65 21.09 40.91
CA LEU A 80 31.82 21.93 40.73
C LEU A 80 32.92 21.49 41.68
N LYS A 81 33.76 20.56 41.22
CA LYS A 81 34.92 20.08 41.97
C LYS A 81 36.04 21.13 42.00
N ALA A 82 36.64 21.33 43.17
CA ALA A 82 37.78 22.20 43.37
C ALA A 82 38.99 21.66 42.60
N GLN A 83 39.47 22.46 41.65
CA GLN A 83 40.74 22.23 40.96
C GLN A 83 41.84 23.04 41.65
N THR A 84 43.11 22.77 41.32
CA THR A 84 44.28 23.47 41.90
C THR A 84 44.16 25.00 41.80
N VAL A 85 43.62 25.51 40.69
CA VAL A 85 43.43 26.95 40.50
C VAL A 85 42.34 27.55 41.40
N CYS A 86 41.34 26.75 41.81
CA CYS A 86 40.27 27.19 42.71
C CYS A 86 40.81 27.48 44.11
N LEU A 87 41.87 26.77 44.50
CA LEU A 87 42.50 26.88 45.82
C LEU A 87 43.20 28.25 46.04
N ARG A 88 43.45 29.02 44.98
CA ARG A 88 44.02 30.38 45.08
C ARG A 88 43.12 31.30 45.91
N CYS A 89 41.81 31.21 45.70
CA CYS A 89 40.80 32.02 46.41
C CYS A 89 40.05 31.20 47.48
N HIS A 90 39.82 29.91 47.24
CA HIS A 90 39.17 28.99 48.18
C HIS A 90 40.20 28.18 48.99
N ARG A 91 41.04 28.85 49.77
CA ARG A 91 42.12 28.20 50.55
C ARG A 91 41.63 27.24 51.65
N ASN A 92 40.34 27.30 51.98
CA ASN A 92 39.70 26.40 52.95
C ASN A 92 39.11 25.14 52.30
N ALA A 93 39.27 24.99 50.98
CA ALA A 93 38.93 23.78 50.23
C ALA A 93 40.19 22.96 49.92
N ARG A 94 40.00 21.67 49.62
CA ARG A 94 41.00 20.75 49.09
C ARG A 94 40.67 20.41 47.65
N ALA A 95 41.68 19.97 46.88
CA ALA A 95 41.44 19.48 45.53
C ALA A 95 40.46 18.30 45.58
N GLY A 96 39.40 18.36 44.78
CA GLY A 96 38.31 17.37 44.77
C GLY A 96 37.06 17.76 45.57
N ASP A 97 37.13 18.74 46.47
CA ASP A 97 35.96 19.21 47.23
C ASP A 97 34.88 19.78 46.30
N VAL A 98 33.60 19.51 46.59
CA VAL A 98 32.48 20.07 45.82
C VAL A 98 32.16 21.48 46.31
N LEU A 99 32.60 22.49 45.56
CA LEU A 99 32.41 23.91 45.88
C LEU A 99 30.98 24.40 45.60
N GLY A 100 30.26 23.70 44.71
CA GLY A 100 28.90 24.03 44.33
C GLY A 100 28.31 22.97 43.42
N VAL A 101 27.01 23.07 43.15
CA VAL A 101 26.31 22.21 42.18
C VAL A 101 25.55 23.10 41.20
N ILE A 102 25.72 22.85 39.92
CA ILE A 102 24.93 23.50 38.86
C ILE A 102 23.81 22.54 38.47
N GLU A 103 22.58 22.97 38.64
CA GLU A 103 21.37 22.33 38.16
C GLU A 103 20.95 22.98 36.85
N VAL A 104 20.69 22.15 35.85
CA VAL A 104 20.08 22.54 34.58
C VAL A 104 18.84 21.69 34.40
N HIS A 105 17.67 22.31 34.39
CA HIS A 105 16.40 21.65 34.18
C HIS A 105 15.82 22.10 32.84
N GLN A 106 15.61 21.15 31.93
CA GLN A 106 15.10 21.41 30.59
C GLN A 106 13.70 20.79 30.47
N ASP A 107 12.69 21.60 30.16
CA ASP A 107 11.33 21.11 29.92
C ASP A 107 11.06 20.99 28.41
N LEU A 108 11.08 19.75 27.90
CA LEU A 108 10.88 19.46 26.48
C LEU A 108 9.39 19.27 26.13
N ARG A 109 8.50 19.21 27.12
CA ARG A 109 7.06 18.99 26.92
C ARG A 109 6.40 20.01 25.96
N PRO A 110 6.60 21.33 26.09
CA PRO A 110 5.97 22.29 25.18
C PRO A 110 6.46 22.13 23.73
N PHE A 111 7.74 21.81 23.54
CA PHE A 111 8.31 21.54 22.21
C PHE A 111 7.73 20.28 21.58
N LEU A 112 7.60 19.21 22.38
CA LEU A 112 6.99 17.95 21.96
C LEU A 112 5.50 18.11 21.62
N GLN A 113 4.74 18.87 22.41
CA GLN A 113 3.32 19.11 22.16
C GLN A 113 3.07 19.92 20.89
N ARG A 114 3.82 21.01 20.67
CA ARG A 114 3.73 21.79 19.42
C ARG A 114 4.07 20.94 18.20
N SER A 115 5.14 20.14 18.30
CA SER A 115 5.54 19.24 17.22
C SER A 115 4.44 18.23 16.90
N LYS A 116 3.87 17.57 17.92
CA LYS A 116 2.79 16.59 17.74
C LYS A 116 1.57 17.18 17.04
N ALA A 117 1.18 18.41 17.37
CA ALA A 117 0.02 19.06 16.76
C ALA A 117 0.22 19.31 15.25
N HIS A 118 1.39 19.81 14.85
CA HIS A 118 1.71 20.01 13.44
C HIS A 118 1.79 18.68 12.68
N PHE A 119 2.43 17.66 13.26
CA PHE A 119 2.49 16.33 12.64
C PHE A 119 1.09 15.71 12.45
N LEU A 120 0.23 15.79 13.45
CA LEU A 120 -1.14 15.28 13.36
C LEU A 120 -1.95 16.02 12.30
N PHE A 121 -1.82 17.35 12.20
CA PHE A 121 -2.51 18.14 11.17
C PHE A 121 -2.03 17.78 9.75
N SER A 122 -0.72 17.67 9.54
CA SER A 122 -0.17 17.24 8.24
C SER A 122 -0.59 15.81 7.89
N LEU A 123 -0.62 14.90 8.87
CA LEU A 123 -1.09 13.53 8.66
C LEU A 123 -2.58 13.51 8.30
N LEU A 124 -3.41 14.29 8.98
CA LEU A 124 -4.85 14.39 8.69
C LEU A 124 -5.11 14.90 7.26
N LEU A 125 -4.29 15.83 6.77
CA LEU A 125 -4.38 16.37 5.42
C LEU A 125 -4.05 15.31 4.34
N ILE A 126 -3.07 14.44 4.61
CA ILE A 126 -2.59 13.43 3.65
C ILE A 126 -3.37 12.11 3.78
N ALA A 127 -3.94 11.83 4.95
CA ALA A 127 -4.70 10.61 5.24
C ALA A 127 -5.79 10.24 4.22
N PRO A 128 -6.61 11.16 3.66
CA PRO A 128 -7.65 10.79 2.70
C PRO A 128 -7.12 10.42 1.31
N LEU A 129 -5.89 10.80 0.97
CA LEU A 129 -5.30 10.58 -0.34
C LEU A 129 -5.23 9.09 -0.75
N PRO A 130 -4.69 8.17 0.07
CA PRO A 130 -4.69 6.75 -0.26
C PRO A 130 -6.10 6.16 -0.43
N PHE A 131 -7.08 6.63 0.35
CA PHE A 131 -8.47 6.18 0.20
C PHE A 131 -9.09 6.64 -1.12
N LEU A 132 -8.83 7.90 -1.51
CA LEU A 132 -9.25 8.42 -2.82
C LEU A 132 -8.63 7.64 -3.98
N ILE A 133 -7.34 7.33 -3.90
CA ILE A 133 -6.63 6.54 -4.90
C ILE A 133 -7.22 5.12 -4.99
N ALA A 134 -7.46 4.48 -3.85
CA ALA A 134 -8.05 3.14 -3.80
C ALA A 134 -9.48 3.12 -4.39
N LEU A 135 -10.30 4.12 -4.05
CA LEU A 135 -11.64 4.29 -4.60
C LEU A 135 -11.59 4.45 -6.12
N LEU A 136 -10.73 5.34 -6.62
CA LEU A 136 -10.59 5.63 -8.04
C LEU A 136 -10.07 4.41 -8.82
N ALA A 137 -9.09 3.69 -8.26
CA ALA A 137 -8.60 2.44 -8.83
C ALA A 137 -9.73 1.39 -8.93
N THR A 138 -10.51 1.22 -7.87
CA THR A 138 -11.65 0.28 -7.85
C THR A 138 -12.69 0.65 -8.90
N MET A 139 -13.06 1.92 -9.02
CA MET A 139 -14.03 2.38 -10.02
C MET A 139 -13.53 2.18 -11.46
N LEU A 140 -12.25 2.46 -11.73
CA LEU A 140 -11.66 2.25 -13.05
C LEU A 140 -11.62 0.77 -13.42
N VAL A 141 -11.22 -0.10 -12.49
CA VAL A 141 -11.14 -1.54 -12.71
C VAL A 141 -12.54 -2.12 -12.91
N ASN A 142 -13.51 -1.80 -12.06
CA ASN A 142 -14.90 -2.29 -12.23
C ASN A 142 -15.49 -1.88 -13.58
N ARG A 143 -15.34 -0.61 -13.98
CA ARG A 143 -15.81 -0.14 -15.29
C ARG A 143 -15.15 -0.86 -16.46
N ARG A 144 -13.85 -1.15 -16.34
CA ARG A 144 -13.12 -1.91 -17.36
C ARG A 144 -13.64 -3.35 -17.44
N ILE A 145 -13.85 -4.00 -16.30
CA ILE A 145 -14.39 -5.37 -16.21
C ILE A 145 -15.80 -5.46 -16.82
N GLU A 146 -16.72 -4.56 -16.43
CA GLU A 146 -18.09 -4.52 -16.97
C GLU A 146 -18.08 -4.39 -18.49
N ARG A 147 -17.21 -3.53 -19.03
CA ARG A 147 -17.05 -3.36 -20.49
C ARG A 147 -16.56 -4.66 -21.14
N SER A 148 -15.57 -5.33 -20.57
CA SER A 148 -15.05 -6.59 -21.09
C SER A 148 -16.11 -7.70 -21.06
N ILE A 149 -16.91 -7.78 -19.99
CA ILE A 149 -18.00 -8.76 -19.85
C ILE A 149 -19.10 -8.50 -20.88
N SER A 150 -19.55 -7.25 -21.04
CA SER A 150 -20.58 -6.87 -22.01
C SER A 150 -20.16 -7.18 -23.46
N ILE A 151 -18.89 -6.94 -23.80
CA ILE A 151 -18.36 -7.33 -25.12
C ILE A 151 -18.41 -8.85 -25.27
N LEU A 152 -18.00 -9.63 -24.27
CA LEU A 152 -18.03 -11.08 -24.32
C LEU A 152 -19.46 -11.62 -24.50
N GLU A 153 -20.41 -11.11 -23.72
CA GLU A 153 -21.83 -11.48 -23.77
C GLU A 153 -22.42 -11.25 -25.18
N SER A 154 -22.16 -10.08 -25.77
CA SER A 154 -22.62 -9.76 -27.13
C SER A 154 -22.03 -10.66 -28.23
N HIS A 155 -20.89 -11.31 -27.97
CA HIS A 155 -20.27 -12.26 -28.92
C HIS A 155 -20.83 -13.67 -28.75
N VAL A 156 -21.09 -14.10 -27.53
CA VAL A 156 -21.76 -15.38 -27.25
C VAL A 156 -23.18 -15.36 -27.85
N GLU A 157 -23.90 -14.25 -27.69
CA GLU A 157 -25.25 -14.10 -28.23
C GLU A 157 -25.28 -14.07 -29.77
N ARG A 158 -24.23 -13.52 -30.41
CA ARG A 158 -24.05 -13.59 -31.88
C ARG A 158 -23.73 -14.98 -32.39
N VAL A 159 -22.99 -15.79 -31.62
CA VAL A 159 -22.70 -17.19 -31.98
C VAL A 159 -23.96 -18.07 -31.96
N ASN A 160 -24.92 -17.77 -31.08
CA ASN A 160 -26.21 -18.47 -31.06
C ASN A 160 -27.07 -18.22 -32.32
N LYS A 161 -26.79 -17.18 -33.11
CA LYS A 161 -27.44 -16.95 -34.40
C LYS A 161 -26.64 -17.65 -35.50
N VAL A 162 -26.85 -18.97 -35.59
CA VAL A 162 -26.20 -19.93 -36.51
C VAL A 162 -26.18 -19.50 -37.99
N ALA A 163 -27.01 -18.51 -38.38
CA ALA A 163 -27.15 -18.03 -39.75
C ALA A 163 -26.06 -17.05 -40.25
N ASP A 164 -25.29 -16.37 -39.39
CA ASP A 164 -24.44 -15.23 -39.83
C ASP A 164 -22.92 -15.52 -39.85
N LEU A 165 -22.53 -16.76 -39.56
CA LEU A 165 -21.12 -17.20 -39.43
C LEU A 165 -20.34 -17.26 -40.76
N ARG A 166 -20.98 -16.98 -41.90
CA ARG A 166 -20.31 -16.95 -43.21
C ARG A 166 -19.65 -15.61 -43.53
N ARG A 167 -19.86 -14.58 -42.69
CA ARG A 167 -19.38 -13.20 -42.89
C ARG A 167 -18.60 -12.64 -41.68
N MET A 168 -18.09 -13.48 -40.80
CA MET A 168 -17.26 -13.00 -39.69
C MET A 168 -15.86 -12.63 -40.21
N GLU A 169 -15.69 -11.37 -40.61
CA GLU A 169 -14.38 -10.77 -40.77
C GLU A 169 -13.68 -10.67 -39.41
N LEU A 170 -12.42 -11.13 -39.42
CA LEU A 170 -11.55 -11.29 -38.26
C LEU A 170 -11.04 -9.91 -37.80
N GLN A 171 -11.84 -9.19 -37.01
CA GLN A 171 -11.30 -8.08 -36.23
C GLN A 171 -10.71 -8.60 -34.92
N GLU A 172 -9.45 -8.25 -34.67
CA GLU A 172 -8.82 -8.37 -33.35
C GLU A 172 -9.53 -7.39 -32.41
N ILE A 173 -10.14 -7.91 -31.36
CA ILE A 173 -10.87 -7.12 -30.37
C ILE A 173 -9.96 -6.99 -29.16
N ASP A 174 -9.62 -5.75 -28.80
CA ASP A 174 -8.99 -5.45 -27.54
C ASP A 174 -10.06 -5.36 -26.43
N LEU A 175 -10.10 -6.39 -25.59
CA LEU A 175 -10.98 -6.49 -24.42
C LEU A 175 -10.42 -5.71 -23.22
N GLY A 176 -9.28 -5.04 -23.37
CA GLY A 176 -8.63 -4.27 -22.33
C GLY A 176 -7.93 -5.14 -21.28
N PHE A 177 -7.81 -6.44 -21.44
CA PHE A 177 -6.99 -7.29 -20.57
C PHE A 177 -6.22 -8.27 -21.44
N ASP A 178 -4.90 -8.29 -21.30
CA ASP A 178 -4.03 -9.17 -22.09
C ASP A 178 -4.38 -10.64 -21.88
N GLU A 179 -4.77 -11.02 -20.66
CA GLU A 179 -5.22 -12.36 -20.33
C GLU A 179 -6.48 -12.73 -21.13
N LEU A 180 -7.45 -11.83 -21.22
CA LEU A 180 -8.72 -12.10 -21.89
C LEU A 180 -8.54 -12.10 -23.42
N ASN A 181 -7.71 -11.19 -23.93
CA ASN A 181 -7.32 -11.15 -25.34
C ASN A 181 -6.61 -12.45 -25.78
N ARG A 182 -5.88 -13.13 -24.88
CA ARG A 182 -5.24 -14.43 -25.16
C ARG A 182 -6.20 -15.62 -25.15
N VAL A 183 -7.28 -15.55 -24.37
CA VAL A 183 -8.25 -16.65 -24.24
C VAL A 183 -9.31 -16.61 -25.34
N PHE A 184 -9.71 -15.42 -25.78
CA PHE A 184 -10.78 -15.24 -26.77
C PHE A 184 -10.58 -16.02 -28.09
N PRO A 185 -9.38 -16.04 -28.72
CA PRO A 185 -9.14 -16.84 -29.92
C PRO A 185 -9.33 -18.35 -29.70
N LYS A 186 -9.03 -18.85 -28.49
CA LYS A 186 -9.17 -20.28 -28.15
C LYS A 186 -10.64 -20.68 -28.06
N ILE A 187 -11.48 -19.83 -27.45
CA ILE A 187 -12.93 -20.05 -27.39
C ILE A 187 -13.52 -20.03 -28.80
N ARG A 188 -13.10 -19.09 -29.65
CA ARG A 188 -13.54 -19.02 -31.05
C ARG A 188 -13.22 -20.29 -31.82
N LEU A 189 -12.02 -20.84 -31.64
CA LEU A 189 -11.61 -22.09 -32.28
C LEU A 189 -12.45 -23.28 -31.80
N LEU A 190 -12.84 -23.29 -30.52
CA LEU A 190 -13.72 -24.32 -29.97
C LEU A 190 -15.13 -24.26 -30.58
N VAL A 191 -15.69 -23.05 -30.70
CA VAL A 191 -17.00 -22.81 -31.35
C VAL A 191 -16.97 -23.26 -32.81
N LEU A 192 -15.89 -22.95 -33.55
CA LEU A 192 -15.74 -23.38 -34.94
C LEU A 192 -15.67 -24.91 -35.07
N LYS A 193 -14.96 -25.59 -34.17
CA LYS A 193 -14.92 -27.06 -34.14
C LYS A 193 -16.28 -27.67 -33.80
N LEU A 194 -17.00 -27.12 -32.81
CA LEU A 194 -18.35 -27.55 -32.46
C LEU A 194 -19.33 -27.37 -33.62
N LYS A 195 -19.21 -26.27 -34.37
CA LYS A 195 -20.02 -26.04 -35.57
C LYS A 195 -19.78 -27.10 -36.64
N GLY A 196 -18.52 -27.46 -36.90
CA GLY A 196 -18.19 -28.54 -37.85
C GLY A 196 -18.92 -29.83 -37.50
N VAL A 197 -18.83 -30.25 -36.23
CA VAL A 197 -19.49 -31.47 -35.74
C VAL A 197 -21.03 -31.39 -35.83
N ALA A 198 -21.62 -30.22 -35.55
CA ALA A 198 -23.08 -30.04 -35.62
C ALA A 198 -23.61 -30.12 -37.07
N VAL A 199 -22.89 -29.51 -38.02
CA VAL A 199 -23.24 -29.57 -39.45
C VAL A 199 -23.08 -30.99 -40.00
N ASP A 200 -22.05 -31.72 -39.57
CA ASP A 200 -21.83 -33.11 -39.99
C ASP A 200 -22.96 -34.05 -39.51
N LYS A 201 -23.53 -33.81 -38.33
CA LYS A 201 -24.67 -34.61 -37.82
C LYS A 201 -25.93 -34.43 -38.66
N GLU A 202 -26.25 -33.20 -39.06
CA GLU A 202 -27.44 -32.92 -39.89
C GLU A 202 -27.31 -33.57 -41.28
N LEU A 203 -26.10 -33.53 -41.87
CA LEU A 203 -25.81 -34.20 -43.14
C LEU A 203 -25.93 -35.72 -43.02
N LEU A 204 -25.39 -36.32 -41.95
CA LEU A 204 -25.48 -37.76 -41.71
C LEU A 204 -26.94 -38.23 -41.49
N GLU A 205 -27.75 -37.49 -40.72
CA GLU A 205 -29.17 -37.85 -40.51
C GLU A 205 -29.96 -37.78 -41.83
N PHE A 206 -29.63 -36.81 -42.69
CA PHE A 206 -30.21 -36.73 -44.02
C PHE A 206 -29.77 -37.90 -44.91
N GLU A 207 -28.48 -38.26 -44.92
CA GLU A 207 -27.96 -39.43 -45.64
C GLU A 207 -28.68 -40.73 -45.23
N ILE A 208 -28.89 -40.95 -43.92
CA ILE A 208 -29.63 -42.11 -43.39
C ILE A 208 -31.08 -42.11 -43.90
N ARG A 209 -31.79 -40.98 -43.81
CA ARG A 209 -33.17 -40.86 -44.32
C ARG A 209 -33.26 -41.08 -45.83
N LEU A 210 -32.23 -40.66 -46.57
CA LEU A 210 -32.16 -40.83 -48.01
C LEU A 210 -31.90 -42.31 -48.38
N LEU A 211 -31.05 -43.01 -47.62
CA LEU A 211 -30.84 -44.46 -47.73
C LEU A 211 -32.11 -45.27 -47.46
N GLU A 212 -32.92 -44.88 -46.48
CA GLU A 212 -34.22 -45.54 -46.22
C GLU A 212 -35.17 -45.41 -47.41
N LYS A 213 -35.18 -44.26 -48.10
CA LYS A 213 -35.95 -44.04 -49.33
C LYS A 213 -35.42 -44.84 -50.53
N PHE A 214 -34.20 -45.38 -50.47
CA PHE A 214 -33.70 -46.28 -51.52
C PHE A 214 -34.14 -47.74 -51.33
N VAL A 215 -34.72 -48.11 -50.18
CA VAL A 215 -35.27 -49.46 -49.95
C VAL A 215 -36.66 -49.55 -50.61
N ILE A 216 -36.68 -49.96 -51.87
CA ILE A 216 -37.92 -50.06 -52.67
C ILE A 216 -38.70 -51.31 -52.23
N THR A 217 -39.86 -51.12 -51.59
CA THR A 217 -40.83 -52.20 -51.33
C THR A 217 -41.71 -52.44 -52.56
N SER A 218 -42.32 -53.62 -52.66
CA SER A 218 -43.15 -54.03 -53.82
C SER A 218 -44.34 -53.10 -54.11
N GLU A 219 -44.75 -52.26 -53.15
CA GLU A 219 -45.83 -51.28 -53.32
C GLU A 219 -45.40 -50.02 -54.12
N VAL A 220 -44.12 -49.68 -54.13
CA VAL A 220 -43.56 -48.48 -54.81
C VAL A 220 -43.43 -48.67 -56.33
N VAL A 221 -43.56 -49.90 -56.82
CA VAL A 221 -43.34 -50.27 -58.22
C VAL A 221 -44.42 -49.71 -59.17
N ARG A 222 -45.64 -49.43 -58.67
CA ARG A 222 -46.75 -48.95 -59.52
C ARG A 222 -46.54 -47.51 -60.03
N ASP A 223 -45.93 -46.62 -59.23
CA ASP A 223 -45.73 -45.20 -59.55
C ASP A 223 -44.25 -44.76 -59.44
N TRP A 224 -43.33 -45.65 -59.81
CA TRP A 224 -41.88 -45.49 -59.59
C TRP A 224 -41.28 -44.20 -60.18
N ARG A 225 -41.84 -43.68 -61.29
CA ARG A 225 -41.33 -42.47 -61.96
C ARG A 225 -41.46 -41.23 -61.08
N GLU A 226 -42.59 -41.07 -60.40
CA GLU A 226 -42.83 -39.93 -59.51
C GLU A 226 -41.95 -40.03 -58.27
N TYR A 227 -41.80 -41.24 -57.72
CA TYR A 227 -40.95 -41.51 -56.57
C TYR A 227 -39.47 -41.17 -56.84
N VAL A 228 -38.91 -41.68 -57.95
CA VAL A 228 -37.54 -41.39 -58.36
C VAL A 228 -37.33 -39.90 -58.64
N GLY A 229 -38.33 -39.22 -59.21
CA GLY A 229 -38.28 -37.77 -59.43
C GLY A 229 -38.15 -36.99 -58.12
N ARG A 230 -38.95 -37.31 -57.10
CA ARG A 230 -38.84 -36.67 -55.77
C ARG A 230 -37.51 -37.00 -55.09
N LEU A 231 -37.06 -38.25 -55.21
CA LEU A 231 -35.79 -38.70 -54.64
C LEU A 231 -34.60 -37.98 -55.29
N LEU A 232 -34.64 -37.72 -56.59
CA LEU A 232 -33.64 -36.90 -57.27
C LEU A 232 -33.65 -35.45 -56.80
N VAL A 233 -34.84 -34.85 -56.59
CA VAL A 233 -34.95 -33.50 -56.02
C VAL A 233 -34.33 -33.45 -54.62
N ASP A 234 -34.55 -34.48 -53.79
CA ASP A 234 -33.95 -34.59 -52.47
C ASP A 234 -32.42 -34.75 -52.53
N ILE A 235 -31.89 -35.61 -53.41
CA ILE A 235 -30.43 -35.76 -53.63
C ILE A 235 -29.79 -34.45 -54.06
N ASN A 236 -30.46 -33.73 -54.97
CA ASN A 236 -29.95 -32.48 -55.54
C ASN A 236 -29.86 -31.33 -54.52
N GLN A 237 -30.44 -31.47 -53.33
CA GLN A 237 -30.24 -30.52 -52.21
C GLN A 237 -28.84 -30.64 -51.59
N VAL A 238 -28.16 -31.78 -51.76
CA VAL A 238 -26.86 -32.08 -51.12
C VAL A 238 -25.74 -32.23 -52.14
N MET A 239 -25.99 -32.94 -53.24
CA MET A 239 -25.02 -33.08 -54.33
C MET A 239 -25.69 -32.89 -55.68
N ASN A 240 -25.03 -32.17 -56.59
CA ASN A 240 -25.58 -31.96 -57.91
C ASN A 240 -25.56 -33.27 -58.71
N ALA A 241 -26.70 -33.96 -58.76
CA ALA A 241 -26.87 -35.21 -59.50
C ALA A 241 -27.49 -34.91 -60.87
N TYR A 242 -26.63 -34.85 -61.90
CA TYR A 242 -27.03 -34.45 -63.25
C TYR A 242 -27.69 -35.58 -64.05
N THR A 243 -27.48 -36.84 -63.69
CA THR A 243 -28.02 -38.00 -64.41
C THR A 243 -28.16 -39.20 -63.45
N LEU A 244 -29.28 -39.91 -63.56
CA LEU A 244 -29.54 -41.18 -62.88
C LEU A 244 -29.99 -42.20 -63.92
N PHE A 245 -29.42 -43.39 -63.89
CA PHE A 245 -29.89 -44.52 -64.70
C PHE A 245 -30.31 -45.66 -63.76
N SER A 246 -31.38 -46.36 -64.13
CA SER A 246 -31.85 -47.56 -63.43
C SER A 246 -31.65 -48.76 -64.34
N ILE A 247 -31.13 -49.86 -63.79
CA ILE A 247 -30.96 -51.14 -64.48
C ILE A 247 -31.89 -52.13 -63.81
N PHE A 248 -32.85 -52.65 -64.57
CA PHE A 248 -33.73 -53.72 -64.12
C PHE A 248 -33.19 -55.04 -64.63
N LYS A 249 -32.78 -55.92 -63.71
CA LYS A 249 -32.48 -57.30 -64.04
C LYS A 249 -33.76 -58.11 -63.88
N VAL A 250 -34.30 -58.59 -64.99
CA VAL A 250 -35.38 -59.58 -64.97
C VAL A 250 -34.68 -60.94 -64.98
N ASP A 251 -34.79 -61.69 -63.88
CA ASP A 251 -34.42 -63.10 -63.90
C ASP A 251 -35.55 -63.84 -64.64
N GLU A 252 -35.23 -64.44 -65.79
CA GLU A 252 -36.14 -65.35 -66.49
C GLU A 252 -36.22 -66.66 -65.70
N GLU A 253 -37.34 -66.87 -65.00
CA GLU A 253 -37.91 -68.22 -64.76
C GLU A 253 -39.30 -68.31 -65.40
#